data_AF-A0A5N3UI09-F1
#
_entry.id   AF-A0A5N3UI09-F1
#
_cell.length_a   1.000
_cell.length_b   1.000
_cell.length_c   1.000
_cell.angle_alpha   90.00
_cell.angle_beta   90.00
_cell.angle_gamma   90.00
#
_symmetry.space_group_name_H-M   'P 1'
#
loop_
_entity.id
_entity.type
_entity.pdbx_description
1 polymer ?
#
loop_
_entity_poly.entity_id
_entity_poly.type
_entity_poly.pdbx_seq_one_letter_code
_entity_poly.pdbx_strand_id
1 'polypeptide(L)'
;SISVTLGAHNIKKQERTQQVIAVRRAIPHPRYNYKTVTNDIMLLQLTRKAKVTTAVSPISLPRDRDTVNPGMLCSVAGWGSLDVDMCCPNKLQEVKLEVQRAKKCTSRYKYYRTTTQICAGDTRKRKSSFKPWSLGPGPWEGALSCVPSLSSCPVSVWCPW
;
A
#
# COMPACT_ATOMS: atom_id res chain seq x y z
N SER A 1 19.68 0.67 -10.19
CA SER A 1 19.53 1.89 -9.37
C SER A 1 18.05 2.09 -9.08
N ILE A 2 17.67 2.41 -7.84
CA ILE A 2 16.26 2.63 -7.43
C ILE A 2 16.03 4.14 -7.29
N SER A 3 14.90 4.65 -7.78
CA SER A 3 14.48 6.04 -7.61
C SER A 3 13.08 6.13 -7.01
N VAL A 4 12.80 7.22 -6.31
CA VAL A 4 11.48 7.58 -5.79
C VAL A 4 11.02 8.85 -6.49
N THR A 5 9.81 8.82 -7.04
CA THR A 5 9.14 10.00 -7.61
C THR A 5 8.09 10.49 -6.63
N LEU A 6 8.29 11.70 -6.10
CA LEU A 6 7.35 12.39 -5.22
C LEU A 6 6.55 13.43 -6.00
N GLY A 7 5.35 13.79 -5.55
CA GLY A 7 4.54 14.85 -6.17
C GLY A 7 4.00 14.51 -7.56
N ALA A 8 3.89 13.22 -7.88
CA ALA A 8 3.30 12.73 -9.11
C ALA A 8 1.79 12.49 -8.96
N HIS A 9 1.02 12.86 -9.98
CA HIS A 9 -0.33 12.39 -10.20
C HIS A 9 -0.39 11.49 -11.44
N ASN A 10 0.23 11.89 -12.56
CA ASN A 10 0.36 11.08 -13.76
C ASN A 10 1.79 10.58 -13.99
N ILE A 11 2.01 9.27 -13.84
CA ILE A 11 3.36 8.66 -13.95
C ILE A 11 3.93 8.62 -15.37
N LYS A 12 3.11 8.85 -16.40
CA LYS A 12 3.57 8.92 -17.80
C LYS A 12 3.85 10.34 -18.28
N LYS A 13 3.50 11.37 -17.48
CA LYS A 13 3.74 12.77 -17.82
C LYS A 13 4.82 13.35 -16.92
N GLN A 14 5.63 14.24 -17.49
CA GLN A 14 6.53 15.07 -16.71
C GLN A 14 5.74 16.22 -16.09
N GLU A 15 5.46 16.14 -14.81
CA GLU A 15 4.72 17.17 -14.07
C GLU A 15 5.70 18.09 -13.33
N ARG A 16 5.41 19.39 -13.28
CA ARG A 16 6.28 20.39 -12.62
C ARG A 16 6.44 20.14 -11.11
N THR A 17 5.50 19.43 -10.51
CA THR A 17 5.48 19.06 -9.09
C THR A 17 6.36 17.86 -8.77
N GLN A 18 6.79 17.10 -9.79
CA GLN A 18 7.53 15.87 -9.59
C GLN A 18 8.95 16.12 -9.08
N GLN A 19 9.35 15.32 -8.09
CA GLN A 19 10.73 15.27 -7.60
C GLN A 19 11.22 13.84 -7.70
N VAL A 20 12.14 13.59 -8.65
CA VAL A 20 12.78 12.28 -8.81
C VAL A 20 14.09 12.28 -8.03
N ILE A 21 14.18 11.40 -7.03
CA ILE A 21 15.33 11.31 -6.13
C ILE A 21 15.81 9.86 -6.07
N ALA A 22 17.12 9.66 -6.25
CA ALA A 22 17.72 8.34 -6.13
C ALA A 22 17.68 7.84 -4.68
N VAL A 23 17.55 6.53 -4.51
CA VAL A 23 17.64 5.86 -3.21
C VAL A 23 19.11 5.59 -2.91
N ARG A 24 19.57 6.07 -1.75
CA ARG A 24 20.89 5.78 -1.20
C ARG A 24 20.95 4.37 -0.60
N ARG A 25 19.92 4.00 0.17
CA ARG A 25 19.85 2.71 0.87
C ARG A 25 18.42 2.23 1.01
N ALA A 26 18.21 0.95 0.74
CA ALA A 26 16.99 0.22 1.07
C ALA A 26 17.22 -0.55 2.39
N ILE A 27 16.33 -0.37 3.37
CA ILE A 27 16.49 -0.93 4.73
C ILE A 27 15.23 -1.75 5.06
N PRO A 28 15.20 -3.04 4.67
CA PRO A 28 14.06 -3.90 4.98
C PRO A 28 13.98 -4.18 6.47
N HIS A 29 12.78 -4.51 6.96
CA HIS A 29 12.62 -4.91 8.35
C HIS A 29 13.50 -6.13 8.69
N PRO A 30 14.28 -6.11 9.78
CA PRO A 30 15.24 -7.17 10.11
C PRO A 30 14.58 -8.53 10.36
N ARG A 31 13.28 -8.53 10.68
CA ARG A 31 12.46 -9.74 10.88
C ARG A 31 11.44 -9.98 9.75
N TYR A 32 11.65 -9.43 8.57
CA TYR A 32 10.82 -9.75 7.41
C TYR A 32 10.92 -11.25 7.10
N ASN A 33 9.77 -11.91 6.88
CA ASN A 33 9.72 -13.31 6.50
C ASN A 33 8.92 -13.46 5.20
N TYR A 34 9.61 -13.83 4.13
CA TYR A 34 9.02 -13.97 2.80
C TYR A 34 8.00 -15.13 2.69
N LYS A 35 8.13 -16.19 3.52
CA LYS A 35 7.21 -17.34 3.49
C LYS A 35 5.85 -16.99 4.09
N THR A 36 5.84 -16.18 5.14
CA THR A 36 4.63 -15.78 5.88
C THR A 36 4.16 -14.37 5.56
N VAL A 37 4.96 -13.60 4.81
CA VAL A 37 4.73 -12.18 4.50
C VAL A 37 4.55 -11.34 5.77
N THR A 38 5.23 -11.72 6.86
CA THR A 38 5.17 -11.02 8.15
C THR A 38 6.27 -9.99 8.24
N ASN A 39 5.98 -8.85 8.86
CA ASN A 39 6.87 -7.68 8.91
C ASN A 39 7.37 -7.29 7.52
N ASP A 40 6.54 -7.47 6.51
CA ASP A 40 6.74 -6.83 5.23
C ASP A 40 6.71 -5.33 5.60
N ILE A 41 7.83 -4.60 5.51
CA ILE A 41 7.95 -3.14 5.60
C ILE A 41 9.42 -2.81 5.32
N MET A 42 9.67 -1.68 4.67
CA MET A 42 11.02 -1.24 4.35
C MET A 42 11.10 0.29 4.37
N LEU A 43 12.24 0.81 4.83
CA LEU A 43 12.58 2.23 4.71
C LEU A 43 13.48 2.47 3.50
N LEU A 44 13.20 3.53 2.74
CA LEU A 44 14.04 4.00 1.64
C LEU A 44 14.73 5.30 2.05
N GLN A 45 16.04 5.27 2.24
CA GLN A 45 16.83 6.47 2.50
C GLN A 45 17.17 7.14 1.16
N LEU A 46 16.68 8.37 0.97
CA LEU A 46 16.95 9.16 -0.24
C LEU A 46 18.38 9.73 -0.23
N THR A 47 18.97 9.94 -1.41
CA THR A 47 20.30 10.57 -1.54
C THR A 47 20.32 12.03 -1.11
N ARG A 48 19.18 12.71 -1.17
CA ARG A 48 18.97 14.08 -0.69
C ARG A 48 17.56 14.23 -0.10
N LYS A 49 17.38 15.23 0.77
CA LYS A 49 16.05 15.59 1.29
C LYS A 49 15.14 16.05 0.14
N ALA A 50 13.88 15.60 0.17
CA ALA A 50 12.85 16.14 -0.71
C ALA A 50 12.47 17.56 -0.29
N LYS A 51 12.09 18.40 -1.27
CA LYS A 51 11.53 19.71 -0.99
C LYS A 51 10.06 19.55 -0.61
N VAL A 52 9.68 20.03 0.57
CA VAL A 52 8.26 20.06 0.98
C VAL A 52 7.55 21.14 0.17
N THR A 53 6.44 20.77 -0.46
CA THR A 53 5.61 21.66 -1.29
C THR A 53 4.13 21.32 -1.06
N THR A 54 3.23 22.05 -1.70
CA THR A 54 1.80 21.72 -1.70
C THR A 54 1.50 20.33 -2.29
N ALA A 55 2.37 19.80 -3.16
CA ALA A 55 2.24 18.48 -3.76
C ALA A 55 3.11 17.40 -3.08
N VAL A 56 3.98 17.78 -2.15
CA VAL A 56 4.91 16.86 -1.46
C VAL A 56 4.92 17.18 0.03
N SER A 57 4.23 16.36 0.81
CA SER A 57 4.20 16.47 2.27
C SER A 57 4.46 15.11 2.94
N PRO A 58 5.12 15.08 4.10
CA PRO A 58 5.23 13.88 4.91
C PRO A 58 3.86 13.43 5.44
N ILE A 59 3.70 12.13 5.60
CA ILE A 59 2.54 11.51 6.24
C ILE A 59 2.88 11.28 7.72
N SER A 60 1.93 11.56 8.60
CA SER A 60 2.09 11.28 10.03
C SER A 60 2.02 9.77 10.28
N LEU A 61 2.95 9.26 11.08
CA LEU A 61 2.90 7.88 11.55
C LEU A 61 1.86 7.76 12.69
N PRO A 62 1.17 6.61 12.79
CA PRO A 62 0.30 6.35 13.94
C PRO A 62 1.13 6.33 15.23
N ARG A 63 0.51 6.77 16.33
CA ARG A 63 1.05 6.73 17.69
C ARG A 63 0.79 5.36 18.30
N ASP A 64 1.53 5.02 19.36
CA ASP A 64 1.46 3.69 20.01
C ASP A 64 0.05 3.29 20.49
N ARG A 65 -0.85 4.24 20.71
CA ARG A 65 -2.23 4.01 21.19
C ARG A 65 -3.29 4.12 20.10
N ASP A 66 -2.90 4.39 18.87
CA ASP A 66 -3.83 4.53 17.76
C ASP A 66 -4.36 3.15 17.38
N THR A 67 -5.69 3.01 17.37
CA THR A 67 -6.34 1.72 17.08
C THR A 67 -7.24 1.82 15.87
N VAL A 68 -7.08 0.88 14.93
CA VAL A 68 -7.98 0.74 13.78
C VAL A 68 -9.04 -0.29 14.11
N ASN A 69 -10.28 0.16 14.22
CA ASN A 69 -11.42 -0.68 14.58
C ASN A 69 -12.15 -1.21 13.33
N PRO A 70 -12.72 -2.43 13.40
CA PRO A 70 -13.60 -2.92 12.35
C PRO A 70 -14.76 -1.96 12.08
N GLY A 71 -15.13 -1.78 10.80
CA GLY A 71 -16.14 -0.82 10.36
C GLY A 71 -15.60 0.56 9.98
N MET A 72 -14.35 0.87 10.35
CA MET A 72 -13.72 2.13 9.93
C MET A 72 -13.43 2.12 8.44
N LEU A 73 -13.61 3.27 7.78
CA LEU A 73 -13.28 3.45 6.37
C LEU A 73 -11.85 4.00 6.24
N CYS A 74 -11.01 3.26 5.54
CA CYS A 74 -9.66 3.67 5.19
C CYS A 74 -9.56 3.96 3.68
N SER A 75 -8.80 4.99 3.33
CA SER A 75 -8.45 5.32 1.95
C SER A 75 -7.18 4.57 1.54
N VAL A 76 -7.19 4.02 0.34
CA VAL A 76 -6.04 3.37 -0.28
C VAL A 76 -5.81 4.01 -1.64
N ALA A 77 -4.63 4.57 -1.85
CA ALA A 77 -4.27 5.26 -3.09
C ALA A 77 -3.08 4.61 -3.79
N GLY A 78 -3.11 4.53 -5.11
CA GLY A 78 -2.01 3.97 -5.90
C GLY A 78 -2.23 3.99 -7.41
N TRP A 79 -1.24 3.51 -8.14
CA TRP A 79 -1.25 3.33 -9.60
C TRP A 79 -1.34 1.85 -9.99
N GLY A 80 -1.88 1.00 -9.11
CA GLY A 80 -2.10 -0.42 -9.38
C GLY A 80 -3.22 -0.68 -10.39
N SER A 81 -3.25 -1.87 -10.98
CA SER A 81 -4.32 -2.28 -11.90
C SER A 81 -5.71 -2.12 -11.29
N LEU A 82 -6.65 -1.68 -12.11
CA LEU A 82 -8.04 -1.45 -11.71
C LEU A 82 -8.90 -2.71 -11.75
N ASP A 83 -8.50 -3.69 -12.56
CA ASP A 83 -9.17 -4.98 -12.73
C ASP A 83 -8.16 -6.04 -13.19
N VAL A 84 -8.56 -7.31 -13.18
CA VAL A 84 -7.78 -8.49 -13.57
C VAL A 84 -7.21 -8.34 -15.00
N ASP A 85 -8.01 -7.77 -15.90
CA ASP A 85 -7.68 -7.62 -17.32
C ASP A 85 -7.34 -6.17 -17.72
N MET A 86 -7.17 -5.27 -16.74
CA MET A 86 -6.90 -3.86 -17.01
C MET A 86 -5.45 -3.47 -16.73
N CYS A 87 -4.87 -2.73 -17.67
CA CYS A 87 -3.58 -2.07 -17.49
C CYS A 87 -3.60 -1.10 -16.31
N CYS A 88 -2.42 -0.90 -15.70
CA CYS A 88 -2.23 0.08 -14.64
C CYS A 88 -2.61 1.49 -15.12
N PRO A 89 -3.41 2.23 -14.35
CA PRO A 89 -3.82 3.59 -14.72
C PRO A 89 -2.61 4.52 -14.67
N ASN A 90 -2.55 5.45 -15.62
CA ASN A 90 -1.48 6.45 -15.64
C ASN A 90 -1.63 7.47 -14.49
N LYS A 91 -2.86 7.73 -14.06
CA LYS A 91 -3.21 8.70 -13.01
C LYS A 91 -3.45 7.98 -11.68
N LEU A 92 -3.08 8.64 -10.58
CA LEU A 92 -3.30 8.14 -9.22
C LEU A 92 -4.79 7.86 -8.99
N GLN A 93 -5.10 6.70 -8.44
CA GLN A 93 -6.45 6.29 -8.07
C GLN A 93 -6.56 6.15 -6.56
N GLU A 94 -7.77 6.32 -6.03
CA GLU A 94 -8.06 6.14 -4.61
C GLU A 94 -9.35 5.33 -4.44
N VAL A 95 -9.36 4.45 -3.44
CA VAL A 95 -10.53 3.69 -3.03
C VAL A 95 -10.70 3.72 -1.53
N LYS A 96 -11.94 3.87 -1.05
CA LYS A 96 -12.30 3.72 0.36
C LYS A 96 -12.70 2.26 0.64
N LEU A 97 -12.11 1.67 1.68
CA LEU A 97 -12.29 0.28 2.06
C LEU A 97 -12.60 0.18 3.55
N GLU A 98 -13.49 -0.73 3.92
CA GLU A 98 -13.93 -0.93 5.29
C GLU A 98 -13.06 -1.97 5.99
N VAL A 99 -12.56 -1.62 7.18
CA VAL A 99 -11.76 -2.51 8.03
C VAL A 99 -12.63 -3.69 8.46
N GLN A 100 -12.13 -4.89 8.20
CA GLN A 100 -12.82 -6.14 8.49
C GLN A 100 -12.45 -6.64 9.89
N ARG A 101 -13.35 -7.45 10.47
CA ARG A 101 -13.07 -8.12 11.75
C ARG A 101 -11.92 -9.11 11.61
N ALA A 102 -10.97 -9.06 12.54
CA ALA A 102 -9.83 -9.97 12.62
C ALA A 102 -10.21 -11.45 12.42
N LYS A 103 -11.27 -11.94 13.09
CA LYS A 103 -11.76 -13.33 12.98
C LYS A 103 -12.01 -13.75 11.53
N LYS A 104 -12.61 -12.88 10.72
CA LYS A 104 -12.91 -13.13 9.31
C LYS A 104 -11.64 -13.23 8.47
N CYS A 105 -10.62 -12.47 8.82
CA CYS A 105 -9.35 -12.46 8.12
C CYS A 105 -8.48 -13.65 8.52
N THR A 106 -8.49 -14.04 9.79
CA THR A 106 -7.88 -15.29 10.26
C THR A 106 -8.48 -16.51 9.57
N SER A 107 -9.81 -16.55 9.36
CA SER A 107 -10.43 -17.67 8.63
C SER A 107 -10.08 -17.71 7.14
N ARG A 108 -9.70 -16.57 6.54
CA ARG A 108 -9.42 -16.47 5.11
C ARG A 108 -7.94 -16.59 4.76
N TYR A 109 -7.05 -16.16 5.66
CA TYR A 109 -5.62 -16.06 5.41
C TYR A 109 -4.83 -16.86 6.44
N LYS A 110 -4.19 -17.93 5.97
CA LYS A 110 -3.44 -18.90 6.81
C LYS A 110 -2.37 -18.25 7.69
N TYR A 111 -1.71 -17.20 7.22
CA TYR A 111 -0.58 -16.55 7.92
C TYR A 111 -0.91 -15.17 8.50
N TYR A 112 -2.19 -14.82 8.61
CA TYR A 112 -2.61 -13.53 9.11
C TYR A 112 -2.34 -13.36 10.61
N ARG A 113 -1.72 -12.23 10.98
CA ARG A 113 -1.40 -11.86 12.36
C ARG A 113 -2.15 -10.61 12.78
N THR A 114 -3.09 -10.78 13.71
CA THR A 114 -3.93 -9.70 14.26
C THR A 114 -3.14 -8.56 14.92
N THR A 115 -1.93 -8.84 15.41
CA THR A 115 -1.07 -7.87 16.10
C THR A 115 -0.30 -6.96 15.15
N THR A 116 -0.11 -7.36 13.90
CA THR A 116 0.76 -6.65 12.93
C THR A 116 0.08 -6.40 11.59
N GLN A 117 -1.14 -6.89 11.38
CA GLN A 117 -1.87 -6.77 10.12
C GLN A 117 -3.33 -6.44 10.39
N ILE A 118 -3.84 -5.48 9.63
CA ILE A 118 -5.27 -5.26 9.44
C ILE A 118 -5.68 -5.84 8.09
N CYS A 119 -6.98 -5.97 7.87
CA CYS A 119 -7.55 -6.33 6.58
C CYS A 119 -8.72 -5.39 6.33
N ALA A 120 -8.85 -4.90 5.11
CA ALA A 120 -9.99 -4.08 4.71
C ALA A 120 -10.48 -4.48 3.32
N GLY A 121 -11.75 -4.23 3.06
CA GLY A 121 -12.43 -4.62 1.84
C GLY A 121 -13.91 -4.28 1.94
N ASP A 122 -14.58 -4.18 0.80
CA ASP A 122 -16.03 -4.04 0.75
C ASP A 122 -16.63 -5.39 0.38
N THR A 123 -17.48 -5.97 1.22
CA THR A 123 -18.14 -7.26 0.91
C THR A 123 -19.26 -7.13 -0.10
N ARG A 124 -19.75 -5.91 -0.33
CA ARG A 124 -20.89 -5.62 -1.19
C ARG A 124 -20.46 -5.11 -2.57
N LYS A 125 -19.18 -4.77 -2.74
CA LYS A 125 -18.61 -4.26 -4.00
C LYS A 125 -17.27 -4.94 -4.28
N ARG A 126 -16.98 -5.28 -5.54
CA ARG A 126 -15.65 -5.74 -5.97
C ARG A 126 -14.65 -4.58 -5.97
N LYS A 127 -14.25 -4.12 -4.78
CA LYS A 127 -13.25 -3.05 -4.59
C LYS A 127 -12.11 -3.57 -3.73
N SER A 128 -10.90 -3.59 -4.29
CA SER A 128 -9.70 -4.07 -3.61
C SER A 128 -8.47 -3.33 -4.12
N SER A 129 -7.41 -3.28 -3.31
CA SER A 129 -6.06 -3.05 -3.83
C SER A 129 -5.66 -4.28 -4.64
N PHE A 130 -5.27 -4.10 -5.91
CA PHE A 130 -4.87 -5.20 -6.78
C PHE A 130 -3.35 -5.39 -6.75
N LYS A 131 -2.89 -6.66 -6.65
CA LYS A 131 -1.48 -7.00 -6.92
C LYS A 131 -1.36 -7.39 -8.40
N PRO A 132 -0.49 -6.73 -9.19
CA PRO A 132 -0.17 -7.21 -10.53
C PRO A 132 0.43 -8.63 -10.47
N TRP A 133 0.06 -9.39 -11.50
CA TRP A 133 0.14 -10.84 -11.65
C TRP A 133 1.44 -11.49 -11.18
N SER A 134 1.33 -12.39 -10.20
CA SER A 134 2.20 -13.57 -10.06
C SER A 134 1.45 -14.65 -9.25
N LEU A 135 0.97 -15.68 -9.97
CA LEU A 135 0.48 -16.99 -9.51
C LEU A 135 -1.06 -17.21 -9.35
N GLY A 136 -1.72 -17.51 -10.47
CA GLY A 136 -2.82 -18.50 -10.56
C GLY A 136 -4.27 -17.97 -10.62
N PRO A 137 -5.27 -18.83 -10.94
CA PRO A 137 -6.69 -18.48 -10.96
C PRO A 137 -7.37 -18.91 -9.65
N GLY A 138 -7.91 -17.96 -8.90
CA GLY A 138 -8.75 -18.20 -7.73
C GLY A 138 -9.72 -17.03 -7.54
N PRO A 139 -10.79 -17.17 -6.76
CA PRO A 139 -11.68 -16.05 -6.46
C PRO A 139 -10.97 -15.03 -5.55
N TRP A 140 -10.29 -14.08 -6.19
CA TRP A 140 -9.45 -13.07 -5.58
C TRP A 140 -10.31 -11.96 -4.95
N GLU A 141 -10.55 -12.03 -3.64
CA GLU A 141 -10.90 -10.85 -2.83
C GLU A 141 -9.68 -10.54 -1.94
N GLY A 142 -9.10 -9.37 -2.18
CA GLY A 142 -7.75 -9.03 -1.73
C GLY A 142 -7.63 -8.96 -0.21
N ALA A 143 -6.57 -9.61 0.28
CA ALA A 143 -6.01 -9.27 1.58
C ALA A 143 -5.24 -7.97 1.40
N LEU A 144 -5.67 -6.90 2.05
CA LEU A 144 -4.75 -5.80 2.33
C LEU A 144 -3.80 -6.27 3.43
N SER A 145 -2.68 -6.89 3.07
CA SER A 145 -1.49 -6.71 3.91
C SER A 145 -1.07 -5.27 3.68
N CYS A 146 -1.25 -4.39 4.67
CA CYS A 146 -0.89 -2.96 4.59
C CYS A 146 0.62 -2.81 4.61
N VAL A 147 1.26 -3.28 3.53
CA VAL A 147 2.68 -3.19 3.32
C VAL A 147 2.94 -2.99 1.83
N PRO A 148 3.76 -2.00 1.45
CA PRO A 148 4.35 -1.96 0.12
C PRO A 148 5.31 -3.15 -0.09
N SER A 149 4.82 -4.24 -0.68
CA SER A 149 5.68 -5.31 -1.20
C SER A 149 6.43 -4.82 -2.45
N LEU A 150 7.75 -4.99 -2.45
CA LEU A 150 8.74 -4.44 -3.38
C LEU A 150 8.62 -4.78 -4.89
N SER A 151 7.59 -5.49 -5.33
CA SER A 151 7.47 -5.98 -6.72
C SER A 151 6.21 -5.50 -7.45
N SER A 152 5.48 -4.54 -6.92
CA SER A 152 4.15 -4.20 -7.43
C SER A 152 3.73 -2.80 -7.04
N CYS A 153 3.10 -2.07 -7.98
CA CYS A 153 2.70 -0.66 -7.94
C CYS A 153 2.54 -0.06 -6.52
N PRO A 154 3.13 1.12 -6.25
CA PRO A 154 3.12 1.70 -4.91
C PRO A 154 1.69 1.97 -4.45
N VAL A 155 1.39 1.51 -3.23
CA VAL A 155 0.11 1.71 -2.56
C VAL A 155 0.37 2.46 -1.26
N SER A 156 -0.39 3.52 -1.02
CA SER A 156 -0.44 4.24 0.25
C SER A 156 -1.77 3.95 0.92
N VAL A 157 -1.75 3.62 2.22
CA VAL A 157 -2.95 3.34 3.02
C VAL A 157 -3.09 4.41 4.09
N TRP A 158 -4.31 4.91 4.26
CA TRP A 158 -4.69 5.91 5.23
C TRP A 158 -5.95 5.47 5.96
N CYS A 159 -5.87 5.31 7.27
CA CYS A 159 -7.05 5.17 8.12
C CYS A 159 -7.21 6.45 8.94
N PRO A 160 -8.43 6.94 9.20
CA PRO A 160 -8.65 7.82 10.33
C PRO A 160 -8.25 7.02 11.58
N TRP A 161 -7.47 7.60 12.49
CA TRP A 161 -7.07 6.98 13.76
C TRP A 161 -7.70 7.77 14.90
#